data_AF-A0AAJ3PXI0-F1
#
_entry.id   AF-A0AAJ3PXI0-F1
#
_cell.length_a   1.000
_cell.length_b   1.000
_cell.length_c   1.000
_cell.angle_alpha   90.00
_cell.angle_beta   90.00
_cell.angle_gamma   90.00
#
_symmetry.space_group_name_H-M   'P 1'
#
loop_
_entity.id
_entity.type
_entity.pdbx_description
1 polymer ?
#
loop_
_entity_poly.entity_id
_entity_poly.type
_entity_poly.pdbx_seq_one_letter_code
_entity_poly.pdbx_strand_id
1 'polypeptide(L)' 'MSSIPTTIELSSTIDRMESVYRRQDEARAVFGVYEKLCQRFEQDLADERDLLLSKAAALMMIKYWVEQRGSHPPRG' A
#
# COMPACT_ATOMS: atom_id res chain seq x y z
N MET A 1 -17.56 -16.41 -8.65
CA MET A 1 -18.16 -15.06 -8.66
C MET A 1 -17.20 -14.15 -7.92
N SER A 2 -16.64 -13.13 -8.56
CA SER A 2 -15.82 -12.14 -7.84
C SER A 2 -16.79 -11.20 -7.15
N SER A 3 -17.06 -11.44 -5.87
CA SER A 3 -17.81 -10.51 -5.05
C SER A 3 -16.99 -9.24 -4.85
N ILE A 4 -17.65 -8.10 -4.92
CA ILE A 4 -17.05 -6.81 -4.57
C ILE A 4 -16.53 -6.93 -3.13
N PRO A 5 -15.22 -6.69 -2.87
CA PRO A 5 -14.66 -6.83 -1.53
C PRO A 5 -15.35 -5.89 -0.55
N THR A 6 -15.60 -6.38 0.66
CA THR A 6 -16.13 -5.60 1.78
C THR A 6 -15.05 -4.69 2.37
N THR A 7 -15.44 -3.66 3.13
CA THR A 7 -14.49 -2.77 3.82
C THR A 7 -13.62 -3.54 4.83
N ILE A 8 -14.16 -4.56 5.48
CA ILE A 8 -13.42 -5.45 6.40
C ILE A 8 -12.31 -6.22 5.67
N GLU A 9 -12.61 -6.77 4.49
CA GLU A 9 -11.62 -7.48 3.67
C GLU A 9 -10.54 -6.54 3.12
N LEU A 10 -10.93 -5.32 2.75
CA LEU A 10 -10.00 -4.28 2.32
C LEU A 10 -9.07 -3.88 3.46
N SER A 11 -9.60 -3.57 4.65
CA SER A 11 -8.80 -3.23 5.84
C SER A 11 -7.84 -4.35 6.19
N SER A 12 -8.33 -5.60 6.25
CA SER A 12 -7.49 -6.76 6.55
C SER A 12 -6.35 -6.95 5.53
N THR A 13 -6.57 -6.59 4.27
CA THR A 13 -5.55 -6.66 3.22
C THR A 13 -4.53 -5.55 3.38
N ILE A 14 -4.98 -4.33 3.66
CA ILE A 14 -4.12 -3.17 3.92
C ILE A 14 -3.22 -3.44 5.13
N ASP A 15 -3.78 -3.89 6.25
CA ASP A 15 -3.03 -4.19 7.48
C ASP A 15 -1.90 -5.20 7.24
N ARG A 16 -2.17 -6.25 6.46
CA ARG A 16 -1.15 -7.24 6.09
C ARG A 16 -0.05 -6.60 5.24
N MET A 17 -0.40 -5.82 4.22
CA MET A 17 0.58 -5.18 3.33
C MET A 17 1.42 -4.13 4.06
N GLU A 18 0.80 -3.31 4.91
CA GLU A 18 1.50 -2.35 5.75
C GLU A 18 2.51 -3.02 6.69
N SER A 19 2.10 -4.11 7.34
CA SER A 19 3.00 -4.88 8.23
C SER A 19 4.22 -5.42 7.49
N VAL A 20 4.04 -5.87 6.24
CA VAL A 20 5.14 -6.34 5.38
C VAL A 20 6.08 -5.18 5.02
N TYR A 21 5.56 -4.10 4.43
CA TYR A 21 6.41 -3.03 3.91
C TYR A 21 7.05 -2.16 4.99
N ARG A 22 6.43 -2.05 6.17
CA ARG A 22 7.03 -1.37 7.32
C ARG A 22 8.33 -2.04 7.78
N ARG A 23 8.45 -3.36 7.61
CA ARG A 23 9.61 -4.16 8.04
C ARG A 23 10.63 -4.39 6.93
N GLN A 24 10.28 -4.06 5.69
CA GLN A 24 11.11 -4.30 4.53
C GLN A 24 12.00 -3.09 4.25
N ASP A 25 13.31 -3.27 4.32
CA ASP A 25 14.26 -2.15 4.18
C ASP A 25 14.21 -1.51 2.79
N GLU A 26 13.97 -2.30 1.74
CA GLU A 26 13.81 -1.76 0.39
C GLU A 26 12.65 -0.77 0.32
N ALA A 27 11.53 -1.07 0.98
CA ALA A 27 10.31 -0.27 0.95
C ALA A 27 10.37 0.97 1.85
N ARG A 28 11.29 1.04 2.83
CA ARG A 28 11.27 2.03 3.93
C ARG A 28 11.11 3.48 3.46
N ALA A 29 11.85 3.88 2.42
CA ALA A 29 11.80 5.25 1.91
C ALA A 29 10.44 5.61 1.28
N VAL A 30 9.87 4.71 0.48
CA VAL A 30 8.56 4.92 -0.17
C VAL A 30 7.42 4.76 0.84
N PHE A 31 7.58 3.89 1.84
CA PHE A 31 6.60 3.70 2.91
C PHE A 31 6.38 4.97 3.73
N GLY A 32 7.43 5.75 4.01
CA GLY A 32 7.27 7.06 4.66
C GLY A 32 6.51 8.09 3.82
N VAL A 33 6.52 7.98 2.49
CA VAL A 33 5.67 8.78 1.60
C VAL A 33 4.22 8.30 1.65
N TYR A 34 4.02 6.98 1.67
CA TYR A 34 2.69 6.36 1.83
C TYR A 34 1.99 6.82 3.12
N GLU A 35 2.68 6.88 4.26
CA GLU A 35 2.08 7.34 5.51
C GLU A 35 1.55 8.78 5.42
N LYS A 36 2.30 9.68 4.77
CA LYS A 36 1.86 11.06 4.51
C LYS A 36 0.67 11.11 3.55
N LEU A 37 0.66 10.23 2.55
CA LEU A 37 -0.44 10.13 1.59
C LEU A 37 -1.73 9.63 2.28
N CYS A 38 -1.62 8.68 3.19
CA CYS A 38 -2.75 8.20 4.00
C CYS A 38 -3.39 9.33 4.81
N GLN A 39 -2.59 10.18 5.45
CA GLN A 39 -3.10 11.35 6.18
C GLN A 39 -3.87 12.29 5.25
N ARG A 40 -3.42 12.45 4.00
CA ARG A 40 -4.11 13.29 3.02
C ARG A 40 -5.42 12.66 2.56
N PHE A 41 -5.44 11.35 2.33
CA PHE A 41 -6.66 10.63 2.00
C PHE A 41 -7.70 10.73 3.11
N GLU A 42 -7.30 10.61 4.37
CA GLU A 42 -8.21 10.75 5.52
C GLU A 42 -8.80 12.16 5.66
N GLN A 43 -8.13 13.18 5.12
CA GLN A 43 -8.64 14.56 5.09
C GLN A 43 -9.58 14.80 3.90
N ASP A 44 -9.29 14.21 2.75
CA ASP A 44 -9.95 14.54 1.48
C ASP A 44 -11.10 13.56 1.13
N LEU A 45 -11.10 12.34 1.68
CA LEU A 45 -12.08 11.30 1.37
C LEU A 45 -13.03 11.08 2.54
N ALA A 46 -14.33 11.28 2.29
CA ALA A 46 -15.38 11.08 3.29
C ALA A 46 -15.93 9.64 3.33
N ASP A 47 -15.80 8.89 2.23
CA ASP A 47 -16.27 7.51 2.14
C ASP A 47 -15.17 6.53 2.56
N GLU A 48 -15.51 5.64 3.50
CA GLU A 48 -14.58 4.65 4.07
C GLU A 48 -14.05 3.69 3.00
N ARG A 49 -14.89 3.27 2.05
CA ARG A 49 -14.50 2.35 1.00
C ARG A 49 -13.53 3.02 0.04
N ASP A 50 -13.77 4.27 -0.34
CA ASP A 50 -12.88 5.05 -1.21
C ASP A 50 -11.51 5.29 -0.54
N LEU A 51 -11.51 5.55 0.77
CA LEU A 51 -10.28 5.65 1.57
C LEU A 51 -9.47 4.35 1.52
N LEU A 52 -10.12 3.22 1.81
CA LEU A 52 -9.47 1.90 1.82
C LEU A 52 -8.95 1.52 0.43
N LEU A 53 -9.74 1.75 -0.63
CA LEU A 53 -9.31 1.48 -2.01
C LEU A 53 -8.10 2.35 -2.40
N SER A 54 -8.08 3.61 -2.00
CA SER A 54 -6.96 4.53 -2.28
C SER A 54 -5.68 4.10 -1.56
N LYS A 55 -5.79 3.70 -0.28
CA LYS A 55 -4.67 3.11 0.48
C LYS A 55 -4.15 1.83 -0.18
N ALA A 56 -5.05 0.93 -0.57
CA ALA A 56 -4.69 -0.32 -1.24
C ALA A 56 -3.99 -0.09 -2.59
N ALA A 57 -4.46 0.87 -3.40
CA ALA A 57 -3.84 1.23 -4.67
C ALA A 57 -2.42 1.79 -4.47
N ALA A 58 -2.22 2.64 -3.46
CA ALA A 58 -0.89 3.15 -3.12
C ALA A 58 0.05 2.02 -2.69
N LEU A 59 -0.42 1.09 -1.85
CA LEU A 59 0.36 -0.09 -1.44
C LEU A 59 0.72 -1.01 -2.62
N MET A 60 -0.16 -1.15 -3.61
CA MET A 60 0.15 -1.87 -4.84
C MET A 60 1.26 -1.21 -5.66
N MET A 61 1.34 0.12 -5.66
CA MET A 61 2.46 0.84 -6.27
C MET A 61 3.77 0.58 -5.52
N ILE A 62 3.76 0.55 -4.18
CA ILE A 62 4.92 0.14 -3.38
C ILE A 62 5.36 -1.28 -3.73
N LYS A 63 4.40 -2.22 -3.79
CA LYS A 63 4.66 -3.62 -4.17
C LYS A 63 5.45 -3.69 -5.48
N TYR A 64 4.92 -3.04 -6.52
CA TYR A 64 5.53 -3.08 -7.85
C TYR A 64 6.89 -2.39 -7.89
N TRP A 65 7.07 -1.31 -7.11
CA TRP A 65 8.36 -0.62 -6.99
C TRP A 65 9.41 -1.50 -6.29
N VAL A 66 9.03 -2.21 -5.23
CA VAL A 66 9.92 -3.15 -4.51
C VAL A 66 10.29 -4.32 -5.41
N GLU A 67 9.31 -4.92 -6.10
CA GLU A 67 9.53 -6.04 -7.03
C GLU A 67 10.52 -5.66 -8.14
N GLN A 68 10.43 -4.45 -8.71
CA GLN A 68 11.37 -3.98 -9.72
C GLN A 68 12.78 -3.77 -9.20
N ARG A 69 12.94 -3.33 -7.94
CA ARG A 69 14.26 -3.13 -7.32
C ARG A 69 14.92 -4.44 -6.91
N GLY A 70 14.14 -5.43 -6.44
CA GLY A 70 14.62 -6.78 -6.16
C GLY A 70 14.95 -7.60 -7.42
N SER A 71 14.38 -7.21 -8.57
CA SER A 71 14.61 -7.87 -9.87
C SER A 71 15.85 -7.37 -10.62
N HIS A 72 16.54 -6.34 -10.12
CA HIS A 72 17.79 -5.85 -10.71
C HIS A 72 18.98 -6.55 -10.03
N PRO A 73 19.72 -7.46 -10.71
CA PRO A 73 20.96 -7.98 -10.15
C PRO A 73 21.97 -6.82 -9.98
N PRO A 74 22.90 -6.91 -9.02
CA PRO A 74 23.94 -5.91 -8.88
C PRO A 74 24.72 -5.86 -10.19
N ARG A 75 24.71 -4.71 -10.86
CA ARG A 75 25.66 -4.44 -11.93
C ARG A 75 27.01 -4.28 -11.25
N GLY A 76 27.85 -5.30 -11.43
CA GLY A 76 29.26 -5.29 -10.99
C GLY A 76 30.07 -4.21 -11.66
#